data_AF-A0A0J5TCW3-F1
#
_entry.id   AF-A0A0J5TCW3-F1
#
_cell.length_a   1.000
_cell.length_b   1.000
_cell.length_c   1.000
_cell.angle_alpha   90.00
_cell.angle_beta   90.00
_cell.angle_gamma   90.00
#
_symmetry.space_group_name_H-M   'P 1'
#
loop_
_entity.id
_entity.type
_entity.pdbx_description
1 polymer ?
#
loop_
_entity_poly.entity_id
_entity_poly.type
_entity_poly.pdbx_seq_one_letter_code
_entity_poly.pdbx_strand_id
1 'polypeptide(L)'
;MRQICSLNLAQKRRFGGNGTPFYGYSCDCGDARTRVLTRWKQVVGGRHSVCSCKGAHSSGSLRVMLRIAITFALFVVPGTIFANTEGAFPGAGATEVPLHLPDMSLPSEIMSQPIPVPLVLDIAGAEPIASPLAIERSPRPVARSMTLPLARWSDRGRGLLWTRAAVSALRGHANALPRMVPRDIDTWCPAYRHASRPQREAFWVGLVSSLAKHESTYRPQAVGGGGKWYGLLQILPSTARGYGCRARSGEALKSGPANLSCALRIMAKTVARDKVVSKNMRGVAADWGPFHSASKRNDMMAWTRSQSYCKPLSSVRPKMRPVTLVRMRPLARPGTAL
;
A
#
# COMPACT_ATOMS: atom_id res chain seq x y z
N MET A 1 -10.46 18.37 49.66
CA MET A 1 -11.35 17.74 50.66
C MET A 1 -10.98 16.26 50.76
N ARG A 2 -10.54 15.78 51.93
CA ARG A 2 -10.19 14.36 52.12
C ARG A 2 -11.47 13.59 52.48
N GLN A 3 -11.92 12.68 51.63
CA GLN A 3 -13.01 11.74 51.96
C GLN A 3 -12.40 10.42 52.46
N ILE A 4 -12.87 9.98 53.62
CA ILE A 4 -12.60 8.67 54.21
C ILE A 4 -13.65 7.71 53.61
N CYS A 5 -13.23 6.69 52.86
CA CYS A 5 -14.16 5.68 52.35
C CYS A 5 -14.38 4.58 53.40
N SER A 6 -15.67 4.29 53.65
CA SER A 6 -16.14 3.26 54.57
C SER A 6 -15.93 1.85 53.99
N LEU A 7 -15.53 0.91 54.86
CA LEU A 7 -15.46 -0.52 54.57
C LEU A 7 -16.87 -1.11 54.47
N ASN A 8 -17.25 -1.67 53.31
CA ASN A 8 -18.40 -2.58 53.25
C ASN A 8 -18.10 -3.83 52.40
N LEU A 9 -18.34 -4.97 53.07
CA LEU A 9 -18.39 -6.39 52.68
C LEU A 9 -17.47 -6.93 51.57
N ALA A 10 -16.45 -7.68 52.03
CA ALA A 10 -15.60 -8.54 51.21
C ALA A 10 -16.34 -9.80 50.71
N GLN A 11 -16.41 -9.99 49.39
CA GLN A 11 -16.89 -11.25 48.79
C GLN A 11 -15.69 -12.23 48.65
N LYS A 12 -15.60 -13.21 49.56
CA LYS A 12 -14.59 -14.28 49.54
C LYS A 12 -14.81 -15.20 48.33
N ARG A 13 -13.86 -15.29 47.39
CA ARG A 13 -13.76 -16.43 46.47
C ARG A 13 -12.43 -17.15 46.69
N ARG A 14 -12.48 -18.44 47.03
CA ARG A 14 -11.32 -19.36 47.03
C ARG A 14 -11.15 -19.91 45.62
N PHE A 15 -9.96 -19.76 45.04
CA PHE A 15 -9.48 -20.62 43.96
C PHE A 15 -8.30 -21.42 44.52
N GLY A 16 -8.41 -22.75 44.48
CA GLY A 16 -7.45 -23.68 45.07
C GLY A 16 -6.36 -24.11 44.08
N GLY A 17 -5.13 -24.21 44.58
CA GLY A 17 -3.96 -24.72 43.88
C GLY A 17 -2.67 -24.15 44.47
N ASN A 18 -2.15 -24.78 45.53
CA ASN A 18 -0.87 -24.57 46.22
C ASN A 18 -0.38 -23.13 46.50
N GLY A 19 -0.56 -22.70 47.76
CA GLY A 19 0.47 -21.96 48.48
C GLY A 19 0.64 -20.47 48.18
N THR A 20 -0.34 -19.65 48.57
CA THR A 20 -0.24 -18.34 49.27
C THR A 20 -1.57 -17.59 49.15
N PRO A 21 -2.21 -17.14 50.24
CA PRO A 21 -3.43 -16.34 50.13
C PRO A 21 -3.07 -14.92 49.65
N PHE A 22 -3.48 -14.57 48.43
CA PHE A 22 -3.45 -13.18 47.96
C PHE A 22 -4.73 -12.46 48.41
N TYR A 23 -4.59 -11.42 49.22
CA TYR A 23 -5.66 -10.50 49.56
C TYR A 23 -5.62 -9.31 48.59
N GLY A 24 -6.54 -9.28 47.61
CA GLY A 24 -6.70 -8.15 46.71
C GLY A 24 -7.72 -7.16 47.26
N TYR A 25 -7.35 -5.89 47.37
CA TYR A 25 -8.29 -4.78 47.57
C TYR A 25 -8.58 -4.12 46.21
N SER A 26 -9.84 -3.87 45.90
CA SER A 26 -10.27 -3.10 44.72
C SER A 26 -10.61 -1.69 45.16
N CYS A 27 -9.95 -0.67 44.61
CA CYS A 27 -10.38 0.73 44.74
C CYS A 27 -11.36 1.04 43.60
N ASP A 28 -12.62 1.33 43.92
CA ASP A 28 -13.62 1.76 42.94
C ASP A 28 -13.60 3.29 42.86
N CYS A 29 -12.88 3.84 41.88
CA CYS A 29 -12.99 5.26 41.53
C CYS A 29 -14.12 5.36 40.51
N GLY A 30 -15.30 5.77 40.97
CA GLY A 30 -16.60 5.66 40.29
C GLY A 30 -16.77 6.45 38.97
N ASP A 31 -15.97 6.14 37.95
CA ASP A 31 -16.25 6.52 36.58
C ASP A 31 -15.98 5.33 35.63
N ALA A 32 -17.03 4.92 34.91
CA ALA A 32 -17.16 3.61 34.27
C ALA A 32 -16.32 3.39 32.99
N ARG A 33 -15.20 4.11 32.80
CA ARG A 33 -14.39 4.02 31.57
C ARG A 33 -12.90 4.16 31.79
N THR A 34 -12.25 3.22 32.46
CA THR A 34 -10.86 2.80 32.17
C THR A 34 -10.41 1.68 33.12
N ARG A 35 -10.17 0.47 32.61
CA ARG A 35 -9.38 -0.53 33.34
C ARG A 35 -7.93 -0.39 32.90
N VAL A 36 -7.11 0.31 33.69
CA VAL A 36 -5.66 0.29 33.56
C VAL A 36 -5.11 -0.54 34.70
N LEU A 37 -4.53 -1.70 34.39
CA LEU A 37 -3.75 -2.48 35.34
C LEU A 37 -2.38 -1.82 35.49
N THR A 38 -2.14 -1.16 36.64
CA THR A 38 -0.81 -0.69 37.02
C THR A 38 -0.06 -1.77 37.81
N ARG A 39 1.24 -1.87 37.50
CA ARG A 39 2.23 -2.82 38.02
C ARG A 39 2.41 -2.67 39.54
N TRP A 40 2.43 -3.79 40.26
CA TRP A 40 2.69 -3.85 41.71
C TRP A 40 4.20 -3.70 41.99
N LYS A 41 4.55 -2.87 42.98
CA LYS A 41 5.87 -2.86 43.62
C LYS A 41 5.67 -3.21 45.10
N GLN A 42 6.26 -4.30 45.54
CA GLN A 42 6.17 -4.81 46.91
C GLN A 42 6.95 -3.87 47.83
N VAL A 43 6.27 -3.30 48.83
CA VAL A 43 6.92 -2.61 49.96
C VAL A 43 6.59 -3.41 51.20
N VAL A 44 7.63 -3.92 51.85
CA VAL A 44 7.52 -4.68 53.10
C VAL A 44 7.41 -3.69 54.26
N GLY A 45 6.36 -3.81 55.06
CA GLY A 45 6.24 -3.19 56.39
C GLY A 45 5.36 -1.93 56.45
N GLY A 46 4.32 -1.98 57.29
CA GLY A 46 3.63 -0.79 57.82
C GLY A 46 2.30 -0.44 57.14
N ARG A 47 1.32 -0.02 57.94
CA ARG A 47 -0.11 0.07 57.61
C ARG A 47 -0.46 1.33 56.78
N HIS A 48 -1.56 1.21 56.03
CA HIS A 48 -2.29 2.22 55.23
C HIS A 48 -1.86 2.38 53.76
N SER A 49 -2.74 1.96 52.85
CA SER A 49 -2.67 2.24 51.41
C SER A 49 -3.59 3.43 51.09
N VAL A 50 -3.05 4.52 50.56
CA VAL A 50 -3.84 5.68 50.10
C VAL A 50 -4.03 5.58 48.59
N CYS A 51 -5.28 5.42 48.11
CA CYS A 51 -5.60 5.49 46.68
C CYS A 51 -5.68 6.97 46.25
N SER A 52 -4.94 7.35 45.20
CA SER A 52 -4.95 8.70 44.60
C SER A 52 -5.38 8.61 43.13
N CYS A 53 -6.56 9.17 42.82
CA CYS A 53 -7.12 9.20 41.46
C CYS A 53 -6.84 10.57 40.83
N LYS A 54 -5.96 10.64 39.82
CA LYS A 54 -5.61 11.87 39.09
C LYS A 54 -6.62 12.11 37.96
N GLY A 55 -7.51 13.09 38.14
CA GLY A 55 -8.34 13.65 37.07
C GLY A 55 -7.58 14.67 36.24
N ALA A 56 -7.80 14.67 34.93
CA ALA A 56 -7.22 15.64 34.01
C ALA A 56 -7.90 17.01 34.15
N HIS A 57 -7.12 18.07 34.37
CA HIS A 57 -7.56 19.45 34.22
C HIS A 57 -6.66 20.20 33.24
N SER A 58 -7.32 20.96 32.36
CA SER A 58 -6.80 21.95 31.45
C SER A 58 -6.12 23.13 32.16
N SER A 59 -5.11 23.72 31.54
CA SER A 59 -4.89 25.18 31.31
C SER A 59 -3.41 25.60 31.36
N GLY A 60 -3.05 26.55 30.48
CA GLY A 60 -2.17 27.67 30.83
C GLY A 60 -0.64 27.51 30.79
N SER A 61 -0.06 27.96 29.68
CA SER A 61 1.03 28.97 29.57
C SER A 61 2.39 28.85 30.29
N LEU A 62 3.39 29.35 29.54
CA LEU A 62 4.67 29.96 29.92
C LEU A 62 5.93 29.10 30.21
N ARG A 63 6.85 29.18 29.24
CA ARG A 63 8.31 29.40 29.33
C ARG A 63 9.09 28.62 30.40
N VAL A 64 9.90 27.66 29.94
CA VAL A 64 11.27 27.47 30.45
C VAL A 64 12.20 27.20 29.27
N MET A 65 13.22 28.04 29.15
CA MET A 65 14.34 27.89 28.23
C MET A 65 15.16 26.64 28.58
N LEU A 66 15.54 25.85 27.57
CA LEU A 66 16.67 24.94 27.69
C LEU A 66 17.59 25.10 26.47
N ARG A 67 18.75 25.70 26.75
CA ARG A 67 19.92 25.77 25.89
C ARG A 67 20.46 24.35 25.69
N ILE A 68 20.61 23.90 24.45
CA ILE A 68 21.55 22.83 24.09
C ILE A 68 22.44 23.39 23.00
N ALA A 69 23.70 23.59 23.38
CA ALA A 69 24.78 24.01 22.51
C ALA A 69 25.06 22.93 21.46
N ILE A 70 25.04 23.32 20.18
CA ILE A 70 25.54 22.50 19.08
C ILE A 70 26.98 22.94 18.85
N THR A 71 27.94 22.17 19.36
CA THR A 71 29.35 22.32 19.04
C THR A 71 29.58 21.74 17.65
N PHE A 72 29.59 22.59 16.62
CA PHE A 72 30.14 22.28 15.31
C PHE A 72 31.67 22.33 15.42
N ALA A 73 32.31 21.17 15.54
CA ALA A 73 33.75 21.05 15.33
C ALA A 73 34.01 20.87 13.82
N LEU A 74 34.42 21.97 13.19
CA LEU A 74 35.13 22.00 11.92
C LEU A 74 36.47 21.26 12.10
N PHE A 75 36.63 20.11 11.45
CA PHE A 75 37.95 19.58 11.11
C PHE A 75 38.10 19.63 9.60
N VAL A 76 38.80 20.68 9.16
CA VAL A 76 39.42 20.80 7.85
C VAL A 76 40.71 19.98 7.90
N VAL A 77 40.83 19.00 7.02
CA VAL A 77 42.13 18.36 6.71
C VAL A 77 42.42 18.65 5.23
N PRO A 78 43.60 19.22 4.90
CA PRO A 78 43.96 19.59 3.54
C PRO A 78 44.58 18.41 2.77
N GLY A 79 44.26 18.37 1.47
CA GLY A 79 45.14 18.02 0.36
C GLY A 79 45.95 16.72 0.40
N THR A 80 45.58 15.76 -0.45
CA THR A 80 46.56 15.07 -1.29
C THR A 80 46.00 14.89 -2.69
N ILE A 81 46.75 15.44 -3.64
CA ILE A 81 46.61 15.33 -5.08
C ILE A 81 47.08 13.92 -5.45
N PHE A 82 46.22 13.14 -6.11
CA PHE A 82 46.68 12.01 -6.92
C PHE A 82 46.33 12.31 -8.38
N ALA A 83 47.40 12.47 -9.15
CA ALA A 83 47.40 12.60 -10.59
C ALA A 83 46.73 11.37 -11.21
N ASN A 84 45.74 11.60 -12.07
CA ASN A 84 45.33 10.61 -13.04
C ASN A 84 46.42 10.56 -14.10
N THR A 85 47.18 9.46 -14.11
CA THR A 85 48.00 9.08 -15.26
C THR A 85 47.06 8.66 -16.38
N GLU A 86 47.04 9.47 -17.44
CA GLU A 86 46.45 9.12 -18.72
C GLU A 86 47.26 7.97 -19.34
N GLY A 87 46.75 6.75 -19.18
CA GLY A 87 47.20 5.59 -19.95
C GLY A 87 46.65 5.70 -21.37
N ALA A 88 47.48 6.24 -22.26
CA ALA A 88 47.32 6.16 -23.70
C ALA A 88 47.34 4.68 -24.13
N PHE A 89 46.22 4.19 -24.66
CA PHE A 89 46.17 2.93 -25.42
C PHE A 89 46.41 3.24 -26.91
N PRO A 90 47.35 2.55 -27.58
CA PRO A 90 47.57 2.72 -29.01
C PRO A 90 46.41 2.14 -29.81
N GLY A 91 46.06 2.86 -30.87
CA GLY A 91 44.96 2.55 -31.77
C GLY A 91 45.11 1.19 -32.44
N ALA A 92 44.04 0.40 -32.37
CA ALA A 92 43.74 -0.64 -33.33
C ALA A 92 42.64 -0.09 -34.24
N GLY A 93 42.96 0.01 -35.53
CA GLY A 93 42.15 0.66 -36.55
C GLY A 93 40.72 0.12 -36.62
N ALA A 94 39.75 1.02 -36.47
CA ALA A 94 38.45 0.83 -37.09
C ALA A 94 38.64 1.07 -38.60
N THR A 95 38.69 0.00 -39.38
CA THR A 95 38.31 0.07 -40.78
C THR A 95 36.83 0.46 -40.81
N GLU A 96 36.56 1.73 -41.08
CA GLU A 96 35.23 2.19 -41.47
C GLU A 96 34.85 1.47 -42.77
N VAL A 97 33.99 0.47 -42.65
CA VAL A 97 33.23 -0.01 -43.81
C VAL A 97 32.13 1.02 -44.05
N PRO A 98 32.09 1.72 -45.20
CA PRO A 98 30.99 2.62 -45.49
C PRO A 98 29.74 1.78 -45.66
N LEU A 99 28.80 1.88 -44.73
CA LEU A 99 27.42 1.48 -44.97
C LEU A 99 26.83 2.48 -45.98
N HIS A 100 26.99 2.15 -47.25
CA HIS A 100 26.27 2.80 -48.34
C HIS A 100 24.79 2.50 -48.15
N LEU A 101 24.07 3.45 -47.53
CA LEU A 101 22.61 3.47 -47.55
C LEU A 101 22.19 3.67 -49.01
N PRO A 102 21.46 2.73 -49.63
CA PRO A 102 20.87 3.03 -50.92
C PRO A 102 19.89 4.20 -50.75
N ASP A 103 19.99 5.16 -51.66
CA ASP A 103 19.02 6.25 -51.81
C ASP A 103 17.63 5.63 -51.96
N MET A 104 16.81 5.81 -50.93
CA MET A 104 15.45 5.31 -50.86
C MET A 104 14.47 6.40 -51.29
N SER A 105 14.78 7.08 -52.38
CA SER A 105 13.79 7.79 -53.18
C SER A 105 13.06 6.77 -54.06
N LEU A 106 11.89 6.34 -53.60
CA LEU A 106 10.98 5.55 -54.44
C LEU A 106 10.51 6.44 -55.61
N PRO A 107 10.66 6.01 -56.87
CA PRO A 107 10.01 6.69 -57.98
C PRO A 107 8.49 6.60 -57.79
N SER A 108 7.81 7.73 -57.93
CA SER A 108 6.36 7.92 -57.75
C SER A 108 5.48 7.18 -58.78
N GLU A 109 6.01 6.16 -59.45
CA GLU A 109 5.47 5.62 -60.69
C GLU A 109 5.12 4.12 -60.60
N ILE A 110 5.00 3.57 -59.38
CA ILE A 110 4.53 2.20 -59.14
C ILE A 110 3.21 2.20 -58.34
N MET A 111 2.29 3.11 -58.68
CA MET A 111 0.92 3.11 -58.14
C MET A 111 -0.18 3.04 -59.21
N SER A 112 0.16 2.78 -60.47
CA SER A 112 -0.83 2.80 -61.57
C SER A 112 -0.79 1.60 -62.52
N GLN A 113 -0.16 0.48 -62.16
CA GLN A 113 -0.38 -0.75 -62.93
C GLN A 113 -1.57 -1.53 -62.35
N PRO A 114 -2.64 -1.77 -63.12
CA PRO A 114 -3.71 -2.64 -62.67
C PRO A 114 -3.14 -4.04 -62.50
N ILE A 115 -3.24 -4.57 -61.28
CA ILE A 115 -2.95 -5.97 -61.00
C ILE A 115 -3.84 -6.79 -61.96
N PRO A 116 -3.28 -7.72 -62.76
CA PRO A 116 -4.11 -8.61 -63.55
C PRO A 116 -4.96 -9.41 -62.57
N VAL A 117 -6.26 -9.09 -62.53
CA VAL A 117 -7.23 -9.89 -61.80
C VAL A 117 -7.16 -11.27 -62.46
N PRO A 118 -6.77 -12.33 -61.73
CA PRO A 118 -6.77 -13.65 -62.32
C PRO A 118 -8.19 -13.91 -62.83
N LEU A 119 -8.29 -14.35 -64.09
CA LEU A 119 -9.54 -14.85 -64.64
C LEU A 119 -9.97 -15.99 -63.72
N VAL A 120 -10.93 -15.71 -62.84
CA VAL A 120 -11.52 -16.74 -61.98
C VAL A 120 -12.28 -17.64 -62.95
N LEU A 121 -11.68 -18.78 -63.33
CA LEU A 121 -12.50 -19.88 -63.78
C LEU A 121 -13.37 -20.25 -62.57
N ASP A 122 -14.66 -19.97 -62.67
CA ASP A 122 -15.68 -20.51 -61.77
C ASP A 122 -15.70 -22.03 -61.92
N ILE A 123 -14.73 -22.70 -61.29
CA ILE A 123 -14.84 -24.12 -60.98
C ILE A 123 -15.81 -24.19 -59.80
N ALA A 124 -17.10 -24.23 -60.13
CA ALA A 124 -18.15 -24.56 -59.18
C ALA A 124 -17.79 -25.90 -58.52
N GLY A 125 -17.36 -25.86 -57.25
CA GLY A 125 -17.09 -27.05 -56.44
C GLY A 125 -15.70 -27.15 -55.81
N ALA A 126 -14.80 -26.19 -55.99
CA ALA A 126 -13.55 -26.16 -55.23
C ALA A 126 -13.79 -25.59 -53.82
N GLU A 127 -14.28 -26.43 -52.91
CA GLU A 127 -14.23 -26.13 -51.47
C GLU A 127 -12.78 -25.79 -51.10
N PRO A 128 -12.51 -24.66 -50.44
CA PRO A 128 -11.16 -24.32 -50.03
C PRO A 128 -10.67 -25.43 -49.10
N ILE A 129 -9.70 -26.22 -49.56
CA ILE A 129 -9.06 -27.25 -48.74
C ILE A 129 -8.24 -26.52 -47.68
N ALA A 130 -8.89 -26.19 -46.57
CA ALA A 130 -8.22 -25.70 -45.39
C ALA A 130 -7.22 -26.78 -44.96
N SER A 131 -5.93 -26.42 -44.93
CA SER A 131 -4.90 -27.34 -44.46
C SER A 131 -5.31 -27.87 -43.09
N PRO A 132 -5.24 -29.19 -42.83
CA PRO A 132 -5.59 -29.76 -41.53
C PRO A 132 -4.70 -29.25 -40.39
N LEU A 133 -3.60 -28.56 -40.72
CA LEU A 133 -2.70 -27.91 -39.77
C LEU A 133 -2.95 -26.40 -39.62
N ALA A 134 -3.89 -25.82 -40.37
CA ALA A 134 -4.21 -24.40 -40.28
C ALA A 134 -4.99 -24.10 -39.00
N ILE A 135 -4.47 -23.18 -38.19
CA ILE A 135 -5.19 -22.66 -37.03
C ILE A 135 -6.28 -21.71 -37.54
N GLU A 136 -7.55 -22.13 -37.48
CA GLU A 136 -8.69 -21.36 -38.01
C GLU A 136 -8.83 -19.96 -37.39
N ARG A 137 -8.37 -19.78 -36.16
CA ARG A 137 -8.30 -18.48 -35.49
C ARG A 137 -6.98 -18.34 -34.77
N SER A 138 -6.18 -17.37 -35.21
CA SER A 138 -5.02 -16.92 -34.43
C SER A 138 -5.47 -16.57 -33.00
N PRO A 139 -4.84 -17.15 -31.95
CA PRO A 139 -5.08 -16.72 -30.58
C PRO A 139 -4.52 -15.29 -30.44
N ARG A 140 -5.32 -14.29 -30.77
CA ARG A 140 -4.95 -12.89 -30.52
C ARG A 140 -4.91 -12.69 -29.00
N PRO A 141 -3.84 -12.09 -28.44
CA PRO A 141 -3.80 -11.75 -27.04
C PRO A 141 -5.00 -10.86 -26.68
N VAL A 142 -5.78 -11.26 -25.67
CA VAL A 142 -6.86 -10.42 -25.13
C VAL A 142 -6.23 -9.14 -24.59
N ALA A 143 -6.68 -7.99 -25.09
CA ALA A 143 -6.24 -6.69 -24.63
C ALA A 143 -6.45 -6.57 -23.11
N ARG A 144 -5.37 -6.37 -22.36
CA ARG A 144 -5.43 -6.23 -20.91
C ARG A 144 -5.88 -4.81 -20.60
N SER A 145 -6.81 -4.66 -19.64
CA SER A 145 -7.14 -3.34 -19.09
C SER A 145 -5.86 -2.67 -18.56
N MET A 146 -5.55 -1.51 -19.12
CA MET A 146 -4.38 -0.71 -18.74
C MET A 146 -4.64 0.19 -17.53
N THR A 147 -5.87 0.21 -17.03
CA THR A 147 -6.26 1.02 -15.88
C THR A 147 -5.69 0.43 -14.60
N LEU A 148 -4.66 1.08 -14.07
CA LEU A 148 -4.09 0.74 -12.77
C LEU A 148 -4.80 1.53 -11.67
N PRO A 149 -5.05 0.91 -10.51
CA PRO A 149 -5.65 1.62 -9.40
C PRO A 149 -4.73 2.71 -8.86
N LEU A 150 -5.33 3.80 -8.37
CA LEU A 150 -4.60 4.84 -7.66
C LEU A 150 -4.01 4.26 -6.37
N ALA A 151 -2.71 4.45 -6.21
CA ALA A 151 -1.93 4.06 -5.04
C ALA A 151 -1.30 5.31 -4.42
N ARG A 152 -1.01 5.27 -3.12
CA ARG A 152 -0.44 6.43 -2.42
C ARG A 152 0.96 6.81 -2.91
N TRP A 153 1.66 5.86 -3.51
CA TRP A 153 2.97 6.06 -4.13
C TRP A 153 2.90 6.40 -5.63
N SER A 154 1.71 6.66 -6.19
CA SER A 154 1.54 6.82 -7.64
C SER A 154 2.35 8.00 -8.21
N ASP A 155 2.68 8.99 -7.38
CA ASP A 155 3.53 10.15 -7.69
C ASP A 155 5.04 9.82 -7.70
N ARG A 156 5.44 8.62 -7.28
CA ARG A 156 6.84 8.20 -7.21
C ARG A 156 7.31 7.67 -8.54
N GLY A 157 8.58 7.89 -8.88
CA GLY A 157 9.17 7.45 -10.15
C GLY A 157 9.01 5.96 -10.46
N ARG A 158 8.88 5.09 -9.44
CA ARG A 158 8.62 3.64 -9.61
C ARG A 158 7.20 3.20 -9.20
N GLY A 159 6.30 4.13 -8.91
CA GLY A 159 4.96 3.87 -8.39
C GLY A 159 4.12 2.98 -9.30
N LEU A 160 4.13 3.23 -10.62
CA LEU A 160 3.40 2.42 -11.60
C LEU A 160 3.88 0.96 -11.62
N LEU A 161 5.19 0.73 -11.55
CA LEU A 161 5.76 -0.61 -11.49
C LEU A 161 5.32 -1.36 -10.22
N TRP A 162 5.33 -0.68 -9.07
CA TRP A 162 4.87 -1.24 -7.80
C TRP A 162 3.39 -1.59 -7.83
N THR A 163 2.57 -0.70 -8.40
CA THR A 163 1.14 -0.96 -8.59
C THR A 163 0.89 -2.18 -9.49
N ARG A 164 1.59 -2.28 -10.63
CA ARG A 164 1.50 -3.47 -11.52
C ARG A 164 1.90 -4.75 -10.80
N ALA A 165 2.99 -4.73 -10.04
CA ALA A 165 3.45 -5.89 -9.28
C ALA A 165 2.43 -6.32 -8.20
N ALA A 166 1.84 -5.35 -7.50
CA ALA A 166 0.81 -5.61 -6.49
C ALA A 166 -0.47 -6.20 -7.12
N VAL A 167 -0.95 -5.62 -8.23
CA VAL A 167 -2.11 -6.15 -8.97
C VAL A 167 -1.83 -7.57 -9.48
N SER A 168 -0.64 -7.82 -10.03
CA SER A 168 -0.23 -9.15 -10.49
C SER A 168 -0.26 -10.17 -9.35
N ALA A 169 0.29 -9.83 -8.18
CA ALA A 169 0.24 -10.70 -7.00
C ALA A 169 -1.21 -10.96 -6.52
N LEU A 170 -2.07 -9.93 -6.51
CA LEU A 170 -3.50 -10.05 -6.16
C LEU A 170 -4.29 -10.90 -7.15
N ARG A 171 -3.90 -10.95 -8.42
CA ARG A 171 -4.51 -11.83 -9.43
C ARG A 171 -3.94 -13.26 -9.41
N GLY A 172 -2.74 -13.43 -8.88
CA GLY A 172 -2.08 -14.72 -8.68
C GLY A 172 -2.20 -15.24 -7.24
N HIS A 173 -1.07 -15.38 -6.55
CA HIS A 173 -0.98 -16.08 -5.26
C HIS A 173 -1.65 -15.37 -4.08
N ALA A 174 -2.02 -14.10 -4.21
CA ALA A 174 -2.71 -13.34 -3.18
C ALA A 174 -4.21 -13.15 -3.49
N ASN A 175 -4.79 -13.98 -4.37
CA ASN A 175 -6.18 -13.85 -4.83
C ASN A 175 -7.25 -13.92 -3.73
N ALA A 176 -6.92 -14.51 -2.57
CA ALA A 176 -7.80 -14.61 -1.43
C ALA A 176 -8.22 -13.23 -0.90
N LEU A 177 -7.30 -12.25 -0.94
CA LEU A 177 -7.51 -10.90 -0.43
C LEU A 177 -8.72 -10.21 -1.10
N PRO A 178 -8.76 -10.03 -2.44
CA PRO A 178 -9.90 -9.41 -3.11
C PRO A 178 -11.11 -10.36 -3.29
N ARG A 179 -10.99 -11.67 -3.00
CA ARG A 179 -12.14 -12.61 -3.03
C ARG A 179 -12.99 -12.51 -1.78
N MET A 180 -12.35 -12.35 -0.63
CA MET A 180 -13.05 -12.33 0.65
C MET A 180 -13.59 -10.94 1.02
N VAL A 181 -14.48 -10.91 2.00
CA VAL A 181 -14.97 -9.69 2.65
C VAL A 181 -14.57 -9.74 4.12
N PRO A 182 -13.56 -8.97 4.55
CA PRO A 182 -13.17 -8.91 5.96
C PRO A 182 -14.30 -8.35 6.84
N ARG A 183 -14.41 -8.81 8.09
CA ARG A 183 -15.49 -8.39 9.01
C ARG A 183 -15.45 -6.91 9.39
N ASP A 184 -14.26 -6.34 9.47
CA ASP A 184 -13.98 -4.94 9.80
C ASP A 184 -13.87 -4.04 8.57
N ILE A 185 -14.22 -4.53 7.38
CA ILE A 185 -13.97 -3.83 6.13
C ILE A 185 -14.67 -2.48 6.05
N ASP A 186 -15.83 -2.31 6.68
CA ASP A 186 -16.59 -1.06 6.64
C ASP A 186 -15.85 0.10 7.35
N THR A 187 -14.97 -0.23 8.30
CA THR A 187 -14.06 0.73 8.93
C THR A 187 -12.98 1.20 7.95
N TRP A 188 -12.48 0.31 7.09
CA TRP A 188 -11.42 0.59 6.12
C TRP A 188 -11.92 1.14 4.78
N CYS A 189 -13.04 0.65 4.28
CA CYS A 189 -13.56 0.90 2.94
C CYS A 189 -15.08 0.60 2.88
N PRO A 190 -15.95 1.58 3.17
CA PRO A 190 -17.40 1.38 3.24
C PRO A 190 -18.04 0.77 1.98
N ALA A 191 -17.51 1.08 0.79
CA ALA A 191 -18.05 0.55 -0.47
C ALA A 191 -17.60 -0.89 -0.79
N TYR A 192 -16.68 -1.48 -0.03
CA TYR A 192 -15.97 -2.71 -0.43
C TYR A 192 -16.89 -3.92 -0.67
N ARG A 193 -17.95 -4.07 0.13
CA ARG A 193 -18.88 -5.20 0.03
C ARG A 193 -19.54 -5.28 -1.34
N HIS A 194 -19.87 -4.14 -1.91
CA HIS A 194 -20.52 -4.00 -3.21
C HIS A 194 -19.52 -3.67 -4.34
N ALA A 195 -18.23 -3.56 -4.01
CA ALA A 195 -17.20 -3.23 -4.97
C ALA A 195 -16.92 -4.39 -5.93
N SER A 196 -16.70 -4.05 -7.19
CA SER A 196 -16.25 -4.98 -8.23
C SER A 196 -14.86 -5.53 -7.92
N ARG A 197 -14.49 -6.61 -8.60
CA ARG A 197 -13.18 -7.25 -8.43
C ARG A 197 -12.00 -6.25 -8.59
N PRO A 198 -11.93 -5.42 -9.64
CA PRO A 198 -10.87 -4.40 -9.76
C PRO A 198 -10.87 -3.37 -8.63
N GLN A 199 -12.03 -2.96 -8.12
CA GLN A 199 -12.12 -2.01 -7.00
C GLN A 199 -11.63 -2.63 -5.68
N ARG A 200 -11.89 -3.92 -5.46
CA ARG A 200 -11.33 -4.67 -4.32
C ARG A 200 -9.82 -4.83 -4.43
N GLU A 201 -9.31 -5.07 -5.63
CA GLU A 201 -7.85 -5.05 -5.90
C GLU A 201 -7.26 -3.66 -5.61
N ALA A 202 -7.95 -2.60 -6.04
CA ALA A 202 -7.55 -1.22 -5.79
C ALA A 202 -7.41 -0.90 -4.30
N PHE A 203 -8.36 -1.35 -3.47
CA PHE A 203 -8.27 -1.21 -2.02
C PHE A 203 -7.00 -1.85 -1.44
N TRP A 204 -6.68 -3.09 -1.82
CA TRP A 204 -5.51 -3.78 -1.29
C TRP A 204 -4.20 -3.13 -1.76
N VAL A 205 -4.13 -2.68 -3.01
CA VAL A 205 -3.01 -1.86 -3.49
C VAL A 205 -2.89 -0.57 -2.67
N GLY A 206 -4.02 0.10 -2.44
CA GLY A 206 -4.11 1.33 -1.66
C GLY A 206 -3.62 1.16 -0.22
N LEU A 207 -4.07 0.10 0.46
CA LEU A 207 -3.66 -0.24 1.81
C LEU A 207 -2.16 -0.52 1.88
N VAL A 208 -1.63 -1.37 1.00
CA VAL A 208 -0.20 -1.70 0.95
C VAL A 208 0.64 -0.47 0.64
N SER A 209 0.17 0.42 -0.23
CA SER A 209 0.86 1.69 -0.50
C SER A 209 0.86 2.62 0.70
N SER A 210 -0.24 2.69 1.44
CA SER A 210 -0.28 3.46 2.68
C SER A 210 0.63 2.88 3.77
N LEU A 211 0.76 1.55 3.82
CA LEU A 211 1.66 0.86 4.72
C LEU A 211 3.13 1.14 4.38
N ALA A 212 3.51 1.09 3.09
CA ALA A 212 4.87 1.38 2.64
C ALA A 212 5.38 2.77 3.04
N LYS A 213 4.47 3.75 3.15
CA LYS A 213 4.79 5.07 3.73
C LYS A 213 5.33 4.95 5.16
N HIS A 214 4.66 4.15 5.98
CA HIS A 214 4.94 4.04 7.42
C HIS A 214 6.06 3.06 7.76
N GLU A 215 6.40 2.17 6.82
CA GLU A 215 7.48 1.19 6.94
C GLU A 215 8.81 1.71 6.40
N SER A 216 8.82 2.33 5.21
CA SER A 216 10.07 2.70 4.53
C SER A 216 10.07 4.10 3.91
N THR A 217 8.98 4.86 4.04
CA THR A 217 8.81 6.13 3.31
C THR A 217 9.02 5.93 1.80
N TYR A 218 8.53 4.80 1.28
CA TYR A 218 8.67 4.39 -0.14
C TYR A 218 10.11 4.14 -0.60
N ARG A 219 11.04 3.81 0.30
CA ARG A 219 12.43 3.51 -0.05
C ARG A 219 12.63 2.00 -0.22
N PRO A 220 12.74 1.48 -1.46
CA PRO A 220 12.91 0.05 -1.67
C PRO A 220 14.26 -0.49 -1.16
N GLN A 221 15.26 0.37 -0.99
CA GLN A 221 16.57 0.01 -0.45
C GLN A 221 16.65 0.10 1.08
N ALA A 222 15.54 0.44 1.77
CA ALA A 222 15.55 0.62 3.21
C ALA A 222 15.87 -0.69 3.95
N VAL A 223 16.76 -0.60 4.93
CA VAL A 223 17.07 -1.68 5.87
C VAL A 223 16.88 -1.17 7.29
N GLY A 224 15.94 -1.77 8.03
CA GLY A 224 15.56 -1.36 9.38
C GLY A 224 15.88 -2.41 10.44
N GLY A 225 15.64 -2.02 11.71
CA GLY A 225 15.78 -2.90 12.88
C GLY A 225 17.19 -3.47 13.05
N GLY A 226 18.23 -2.66 12.83
CA GLY A 226 19.63 -3.08 12.95
C GLY A 226 20.08 -4.04 11.86
N GLY A 227 19.61 -3.87 10.62
CA GLY A 227 20.03 -4.71 9.50
C GLY A 227 19.13 -5.92 9.23
N LYS A 228 17.95 -6.02 9.85
CA LYS A 228 17.13 -7.25 9.84
C LYS A 228 15.96 -7.20 8.85
N TRP A 229 15.36 -6.04 8.66
CA TRP A 229 14.13 -5.89 7.89
C TRP A 229 14.38 -5.12 6.61
N TYR A 230 13.87 -5.59 5.48
CA TYR A 230 14.28 -5.11 4.16
C TYR A 230 13.11 -4.61 3.31
N GLY A 231 13.39 -3.57 2.55
CA GLY A 231 12.57 -3.10 1.45
C GLY A 231 11.34 -2.32 1.84
N LEU A 232 10.41 -2.21 0.89
CA LEU A 232 9.25 -1.31 0.98
C LEU A 232 8.39 -1.57 2.22
N LEU A 233 8.15 -2.84 2.55
CA LEU A 233 7.34 -3.25 3.68
C LEU A 233 8.14 -3.93 4.79
N GLN A 234 9.45 -3.65 4.86
CA GLN A 234 10.33 -4.09 5.95
C GLN A 234 10.11 -5.56 6.31
N ILE A 235 10.49 -6.48 5.42
CA ILE A 235 10.29 -7.93 5.59
C ILE A 235 11.60 -8.59 6.03
N LEU A 236 11.51 -9.49 7.00
CA LEU A 236 12.62 -10.31 7.47
C LEU A 236 12.85 -11.49 6.51
N PRO A 237 14.09 -11.81 6.10
CA PRO A 237 14.35 -12.91 5.18
C PRO A 237 13.84 -14.28 5.67
N SER A 238 13.91 -14.57 6.98
CA SER A 238 13.38 -15.82 7.54
C SER A 238 11.86 -15.90 7.42
N THR A 239 11.13 -14.81 7.66
CA THR A 239 9.69 -14.72 7.42
C THR A 239 9.37 -14.97 5.95
N ALA A 240 10.09 -14.32 5.03
CA ALA A 240 9.90 -14.53 3.60
C ALA A 240 10.09 -16.01 3.20
N ARG A 241 11.09 -16.69 3.78
CA ARG A 241 11.28 -18.14 3.59
C ARG A 241 10.14 -18.97 4.17
N GLY A 242 9.69 -18.66 5.39
CA GLY A 242 8.59 -19.37 6.05
C GLY A 242 7.27 -19.30 5.29
N TYR A 243 7.01 -18.18 4.61
CA TYR A 243 5.84 -18.02 3.73
C TYR A 243 6.11 -18.45 2.27
N GLY A 244 7.28 -19.05 1.99
CA GLY A 244 7.63 -19.57 0.67
C GLY A 244 7.77 -18.50 -0.41
N CYS A 245 8.12 -17.27 -0.05
CA CYS A 245 8.34 -16.18 -1.02
C CYS A 245 9.51 -16.47 -1.97
N ARG A 246 9.46 -15.90 -3.19
CA ARG A 246 10.58 -16.00 -4.16
C ARG A 246 11.81 -15.20 -3.70
N ALA A 247 11.60 -13.99 -3.16
CA ALA A 247 12.67 -13.23 -2.52
C ALA A 247 12.94 -13.80 -1.12
N ARG A 248 14.07 -14.47 -0.94
CA ARG A 248 14.43 -15.22 0.28
C ARG A 248 15.62 -14.63 1.05
N SER A 249 16.27 -13.60 0.49
CA SER A 249 17.42 -12.89 1.06
C SER A 249 17.10 -11.40 1.25
N GLY A 250 17.90 -10.72 2.08
CA GLY A 250 17.76 -9.27 2.29
C GLY A 250 17.93 -8.49 0.98
N GLU A 251 18.91 -8.89 0.15
CA GLU A 251 19.15 -8.25 -1.15
C GLU A 251 17.97 -8.43 -2.11
N ALA A 252 17.42 -9.64 -2.21
CA ALA A 252 16.24 -9.89 -3.05
C ALA A 252 15.01 -9.10 -2.56
N LEU A 253 14.91 -8.85 -1.25
CA LEU A 253 13.81 -8.08 -0.66
C LEU A 253 13.95 -6.56 -0.86
N LYS A 254 15.10 -6.05 -1.33
CA LYS A 254 15.24 -4.65 -1.76
C LYS A 254 14.59 -4.39 -3.12
N SER A 255 14.26 -5.43 -3.89
CA SER A 255 13.43 -5.28 -5.08
C SER A 255 11.98 -4.97 -4.68
N GLY A 256 11.52 -3.74 -4.96
CA GLY A 256 10.15 -3.30 -4.65
C GLY A 256 9.06 -4.28 -5.13
N PRO A 257 9.04 -4.70 -6.41
CA PRO A 257 8.10 -5.72 -6.89
C PRO A 257 8.16 -7.05 -6.13
N ALA A 258 9.36 -7.55 -5.82
CA ALA A 258 9.52 -8.82 -5.12
C ALA A 258 9.08 -8.71 -3.64
N ASN A 259 9.38 -7.58 -3.00
CA ASN A 259 8.96 -7.26 -1.65
C ASN A 259 7.43 -7.19 -1.55
N LEU A 260 6.78 -6.45 -2.44
CA LEU A 260 5.31 -6.32 -2.49
C LEU A 260 4.62 -7.64 -2.79
N SER A 261 5.18 -8.43 -3.71
CA SER A 261 4.70 -9.78 -4.02
C SER A 261 4.74 -10.69 -2.78
N CYS A 262 5.83 -10.65 -2.00
CA CYS A 262 5.96 -11.40 -0.76
C CYS A 262 5.01 -10.90 0.33
N ALA A 263 4.93 -9.59 0.53
CA ALA A 263 4.00 -9.00 1.49
C ALA A 263 2.55 -9.42 1.23
N LEU A 264 2.09 -9.34 -0.01
CA LEU A 264 0.73 -9.74 -0.38
C LEU A 264 0.49 -11.24 -0.17
N ARG A 265 1.52 -12.09 -0.30
CA ARG A 265 1.44 -13.52 0.06
C ARG A 265 1.20 -13.72 1.55
N ILE A 266 1.98 -13.02 2.38
CA ILE A 266 1.86 -13.07 3.84
C ILE A 266 0.47 -12.57 4.25
N MET A 267 0.05 -11.40 3.76
CA MET A 267 -1.29 -10.83 4.02
C MET A 267 -2.40 -11.78 3.59
N ALA A 268 -2.28 -12.41 2.41
CA ALA A 268 -3.29 -13.35 1.93
C ALA A 268 -3.47 -14.53 2.88
N LYS A 269 -2.40 -15.00 3.55
CA LYS A 269 -2.49 -16.04 4.57
C LYS A 269 -3.11 -15.52 5.87
N THR A 270 -2.61 -14.40 6.41
CA THR A 270 -3.05 -13.90 7.72
C THR A 270 -4.47 -13.34 7.70
N VAL A 271 -4.83 -12.56 6.67
CA VAL A 271 -6.19 -12.04 6.50
C VAL A 271 -7.17 -13.18 6.23
N ALA A 272 -6.82 -14.18 5.41
CA ALA A 272 -7.70 -15.33 5.19
C ALA A 272 -7.90 -16.17 6.45
N ARG A 273 -6.87 -16.32 7.30
CA ARG A 273 -6.97 -16.95 8.63
C ARG A 273 -7.89 -16.15 9.55
N ASP A 274 -7.67 -14.84 9.62
CA ASP A 274 -8.26 -14.01 10.67
C ASP A 274 -9.60 -13.37 10.32
N LYS A 275 -9.92 -13.29 9.02
CA LYS A 275 -11.12 -12.67 8.46
C LYS A 275 -11.31 -11.20 8.83
N VAL A 276 -10.21 -10.49 9.09
CA VAL A 276 -10.18 -9.05 9.34
C VAL A 276 -9.02 -8.42 8.56
N VAL A 277 -9.15 -7.17 8.16
CA VAL A 277 -8.03 -6.36 7.67
C VAL A 277 -7.04 -6.17 8.81
N SER A 278 -7.51 -5.68 9.97
CA SER A 278 -6.66 -5.45 11.13
C SER A 278 -7.46 -5.31 12.42
N LYS A 279 -7.25 -6.24 13.37
CA LYS A 279 -7.85 -6.16 14.73
C LYS A 279 -7.01 -6.94 15.73
N ASN A 280 -6.57 -6.33 16.82
CA ASN A 280 -5.90 -6.99 17.96
C ASN A 280 -4.82 -8.02 17.54
N MET A 281 -3.76 -7.59 16.84
CA MET A 281 -2.68 -8.44 16.28
C MET A 281 -3.10 -9.41 15.16
N ARG A 282 -4.32 -9.29 14.62
CA ARG A 282 -4.85 -10.18 13.58
C ARG A 282 -4.92 -9.49 12.21
N GLY A 283 -4.98 -10.30 11.16
CA GLY A 283 -4.97 -9.84 9.77
C GLY A 283 -3.61 -9.29 9.39
N VAL A 284 -3.58 -8.11 8.78
CA VAL A 284 -2.33 -7.42 8.44
C VAL A 284 -1.56 -7.00 9.71
N ALA A 285 -2.23 -6.79 10.84
CA ALA A 285 -1.52 -6.48 12.10
C ALA A 285 -0.72 -7.65 12.68
N ALA A 286 -0.78 -8.85 12.10
CA ALA A 286 0.00 -9.99 12.58
C ALA A 286 1.50 -9.82 12.30
N ASP A 287 1.87 -9.17 11.19
CA ASP A 287 3.26 -9.03 10.76
C ASP A 287 3.74 -7.57 10.69
N TRP A 288 2.82 -6.59 10.65
CA TRP A 288 3.18 -5.19 10.40
C TRP A 288 2.89 -4.24 11.57
N GLY A 289 3.98 -3.70 12.13
CA GLY A 289 3.98 -2.82 13.30
C GLY A 289 3.15 -1.52 13.20
N PRO A 290 3.07 -0.82 12.05
CA PRO A 290 2.28 0.39 11.89
C PRO A 290 0.81 0.25 12.26
N PHE A 291 0.25 -0.96 12.20
CA PHE A 291 -1.12 -1.21 12.62
C PHE A 291 -1.32 -1.15 14.14
N HIS A 292 -0.25 -1.19 14.95
CA HIS A 292 -0.35 -1.04 16.41
C HIS A 292 -0.35 0.43 16.86
N SER A 293 0.17 1.34 16.03
CA SER A 293 0.09 2.78 16.29
C SER A 293 -1.27 3.32 15.85
N ALA A 294 -2.03 3.91 16.79
CA ALA A 294 -3.32 4.52 16.48
C ALA A 294 -3.17 5.63 15.41
N SER A 295 -2.15 6.47 15.54
CA SER A 295 -1.87 7.55 14.58
C SER A 295 -1.62 7.01 13.16
N LYS A 296 -0.69 6.05 13.01
CA LYS A 296 -0.36 5.46 11.70
C LYS A 296 -1.56 4.71 11.10
N ARG A 297 -2.26 3.92 11.92
CA ARG A 297 -3.46 3.19 11.50
C ARG A 297 -4.56 4.15 11.02
N ASN A 298 -4.79 5.24 11.74
CA ASN A 298 -5.77 6.26 11.36
C ASN A 298 -5.39 6.97 10.06
N ASP A 299 -4.11 7.28 9.83
CA ASP A 299 -3.65 7.84 8.54
C ASP A 299 -3.87 6.86 7.37
N MET A 300 -3.60 5.56 7.56
CA MET A 300 -3.88 4.54 6.53
C MET A 300 -5.38 4.40 6.24
N MET A 301 -6.22 4.39 7.28
CA MET A 301 -7.68 4.35 7.13
C MET A 301 -8.20 5.63 6.44
N ALA A 302 -7.74 6.81 6.87
CA ALA A 302 -8.14 8.08 6.27
C ALA A 302 -7.79 8.13 4.77
N TRP A 303 -6.59 7.69 4.41
CA TRP A 303 -6.19 7.65 3.01
C TRP A 303 -7.00 6.65 2.19
N THR A 304 -7.20 5.42 2.66
CA THR A 304 -7.98 4.41 1.92
C THR A 304 -9.45 4.81 1.76
N ARG A 305 -10.06 5.39 2.79
CA ARG A 305 -11.46 5.85 2.76
C ARG A 305 -11.69 7.04 1.83
N SER A 306 -10.68 7.87 1.56
CA SER A 306 -10.83 9.03 0.68
C SER A 306 -10.85 8.65 -0.81
N GLN A 307 -10.48 7.41 -1.14
CA GLN A 307 -10.40 6.93 -2.52
C GLN A 307 -11.78 6.66 -3.10
N SER A 308 -11.94 6.91 -4.41
CA SER A 308 -13.22 6.75 -5.12
C SER A 308 -13.78 5.32 -5.02
N TYR A 309 -12.92 4.31 -5.01
CA TYR A 309 -13.31 2.90 -4.87
C TYR A 309 -13.77 2.50 -3.46
N CYS A 310 -13.63 3.37 -2.45
CA CYS A 310 -14.13 3.16 -1.09
C CYS A 310 -15.34 4.04 -0.74
N LYS A 311 -15.74 4.94 -1.64
CA LYS A 311 -16.90 5.81 -1.48
C LYS A 311 -18.15 5.10 -2.03
N PRO A 312 -19.26 5.03 -1.27
CA PRO A 312 -20.52 4.51 -1.78
C PRO A 312 -20.95 5.25 -3.04
N LEU A 313 -21.58 4.56 -3.99
CA LEU A 313 -22.04 5.17 -5.26
C LEU A 313 -22.94 6.40 -5.02
N SER A 314 -23.77 6.38 -3.97
CA SER A 314 -24.60 7.51 -3.55
C SER A 314 -23.82 8.78 -3.21
N SER A 315 -22.57 8.65 -2.75
CA SER A 315 -21.69 9.76 -2.38
C SER A 315 -20.82 10.27 -3.53
N VAL A 316 -20.66 9.49 -4.60
CA VAL A 316 -19.83 9.85 -5.77
C VAL A 316 -20.69 10.35 -6.93
N ARG A 317 -21.98 10.00 -6.97
CA ARG A 317 -22.90 10.44 -8.03
C ARG A 317 -22.97 11.97 -8.07
N PRO A 318 -22.66 12.61 -9.21
CA PRO A 318 -22.89 14.04 -9.38
C PRO A 318 -24.36 14.37 -9.11
N LYS A 319 -24.61 15.41 -8.29
CA LYS A 319 -25.96 15.94 -8.13
C LYS A 319 -26.42 16.51 -9.48
N MET A 320 -27.67 16.22 -9.84
CA MET A 320 -28.27 16.81 -11.04
C MET A 320 -28.18 18.34 -10.96
N ARG A 321 -27.79 18.98 -12.07
CA ARG A 321 -27.74 20.44 -12.14
C ARG A 321 -29.16 20.98 -11.87
N PRO A 322 -29.34 21.93 -10.94
CA PRO A 322 -30.65 22.55 -10.71
C PRO A 322 -31.20 23.17 -12.00
N VAL A 323 -32.48 22.92 -12.28
CA VAL A 323 -33.17 23.41 -13.49
C VAL A 323 -33.18 24.95 -13.54
N THR A 324 -33.17 25.60 -12.38
CA THR A 324 -33.12 27.06 -12.23
C THR A 324 -31.87 27.73 -12.79
N LEU A 325 -30.76 26.99 -12.98
CA LEU A 325 -29.53 27.51 -13.59
C LEU A 325 -29.53 27.46 -15.12
N VAL A 326 -30.54 26.84 -15.73
CA VAL A 326 -30.78 26.94 -17.17
C VAL A 326 -31.50 28.26 -17.43
N ARG A 327 -30.77 29.38 -17.31
CA ARG A 327 -31.25 30.65 -17.83
C ARG A 327 -31.25 30.51 -19.35
N MET A 328 -32.41 30.17 -19.93
CA MET A 328 -32.62 30.21 -21.37
C MET A 328 -32.22 31.60 -21.84
N ARG A 329 -31.08 31.70 -22.54
CA ARG A 329 -30.69 32.92 -23.22
C ARG A 329 -31.74 33.11 -24.32
N PRO A 330 -32.57 34.16 -24.30
CA PRO A 330 -33.54 34.39 -25.36
C PRO A 330 -32.76 34.44 -26.68
N LEU A 331 -33.18 33.64 -27.66
CA LEU A 331 -32.64 33.75 -29.00
C LEU A 331 -32.95 35.17 -29.49
N ALA A 332 -31.91 35.92 -29.85
CA ALA A 332 -32.06 37.24 -30.44
C ALA A 332 -32.97 37.09 -31.67
N ARG A 333 -34.06 37.87 -31.71
CA ARG A 333 -34.93 37.94 -32.88
C ARG A 333 -34.07 38.34 -34.09
N PRO A 334 -34.19 37.66 -35.25
CA PRO A 334 -33.53 38.12 -36.46
C PRO A 334 -34.08 39.51 -36.79
N GLY A 335 -33.16 40.48 -36.96
CA GLY A 335 -33.51 41.84 -37.32
C GLY A 335 -34.20 41.87 -38.67
N THR A 336 -35.35 42.56 -38.73
CA THR A 336 -35.96 43.02 -39.96
C THR A 336 -34.98 43.99 -40.64
N ALA A 337 -34.34 43.53 -41.71
CA ALA A 337 -33.68 44.40 -42.67
C ALA A 337 -34.76 45.19 -43.43
N LEU A 338 -34.64 46.52 -43.42
CA LEU A 338 -35.37 47.44 -44.30
C LEU A 338 -34.61 47.62 -45.60
#